data_AF-A0AAD8IJW1-F1
#
_entry.id   AF-A0AAD8IJW1-F1
#
_cell.length_a   1.000
_cell.length_b   1.000
_cell.length_c   1.000
_cell.angle_alpha   90.00
_cell.angle_beta   90.00
_cell.angle_gamma   90.00
#
_symmetry.space_group_name_H-M   'P 1'
#
loop_
_entity.id
_entity.type
_entity.pdbx_description
1 polymer ?
#
loop_
_entity_poly.entity_id
_entity_poly.type
_entity_poly.pdbx_seq_one_letter_code
_entity_poly.pdbx_strand_id
1 'polypeptide(L)'
;MTSSTLASLSKGFAELSTDGQFMQLRSKQVRDYNLYAWVPGFIGDFRWEKLITVTPGGSTDAGTLTYKPPRDGPTLWEIGTPNRSAASFFVPEPDPNYIKKLYVNHPDK
;
A
#
# COMPACT_ATOMS: atom_id res chain seq x y z
N MET A 1 4.29 4.79 17.62
CA MET A 1 4.29 4.81 16.15
C MET A 1 3.24 3.82 15.68
N THR A 2 2.09 4.31 15.25
CA THR A 2 1.02 3.51 14.65
C THR A 2 1.40 3.22 13.20
N SER A 3 1.89 2.00 12.93
CA SER A 3 2.17 1.54 11.56
C SER A 3 0.91 0.86 11.03
N SER A 4 0.05 1.61 10.35
CA SER A 4 -1.11 1.06 9.65
C SER A 4 -0.61 0.33 8.39
N THR A 5 -0.81 -0.98 8.35
CA THR A 5 -0.56 -1.80 7.16
C THR A 5 -1.75 -1.61 6.23
N LEU A 6 -1.51 -1.37 4.94
CA LEU A 6 -2.58 -1.30 3.94
C LEU A 6 -2.58 -2.59 3.14
N ALA A 7 -3.77 -3.16 2.95
CA ALA A 7 -3.95 -4.26 2.02
C ALA A 7 -4.97 -3.91 0.94
N SER A 8 -4.68 -4.34 -0.27
CA SER A 8 -5.48 -4.10 -1.46
C SER A 8 -6.03 -5.41 -1.98
N LEU A 9 -7.29 -5.39 -2.40
CA LEU A 9 -7.89 -6.46 -3.17
C LEU A 9 -8.05 -6.03 -4.62
N SER A 10 -8.07 -6.98 -5.55
CA SER A 10 -8.18 -6.71 -6.99
C SER A 10 -9.39 -5.85 -7.42
N LYS A 11 -10.41 -5.67 -6.57
CA LYS A 11 -11.52 -4.74 -6.78
C LYS A 11 -11.88 -3.90 -5.54
N GLY A 12 -10.88 -3.42 -4.80
CA GLY A 12 -11.10 -2.47 -3.70
C GLY A 12 -9.89 -2.32 -2.77
N PHE A 13 -9.96 -1.35 -1.86
CA PHE A 13 -9.02 -1.20 -0.77
C PHE A 13 -9.73 -1.47 0.55
N ALA A 14 -9.04 -2.11 1.48
CA ALA A 14 -9.48 -2.18 2.86
C ALA A 14 -8.36 -1.68 3.74
N GLU A 15 -8.75 -1.00 4.82
CA GLU A 15 -7.81 -0.63 5.86
C GLU A 15 -7.71 -1.79 6.83
N LEU A 16 -6.47 -2.10 7.19
CA LEU A 16 -6.18 -3.08 8.21
C LEU A 16 -6.28 -2.39 9.57
N SER A 17 -6.79 -3.09 10.57
CA SER A 17 -6.84 -2.59 11.94
C SER A 17 -5.43 -2.21 12.43
N THR A 18 -5.37 -1.29 13.38
CA THR A 18 -4.11 -0.74 13.92
C THR A 18 -3.15 -1.82 14.44
N ASP A 19 -3.68 -2.97 14.85
CA ASP A 19 -2.96 -4.14 15.34
C ASP A 19 -2.53 -5.14 14.26
N GLY A 20 -2.88 -4.91 12.99
CA GLY A 20 -2.45 -5.79 11.92
C GLY A 20 -3.31 -7.05 11.74
N GLN A 21 -4.48 -7.15 12.40
CA GLN A 21 -5.21 -8.42 12.51
C GLN A 21 -6.46 -8.55 11.63
N PHE A 22 -7.18 -7.45 11.39
CA PHE A 22 -8.49 -7.50 10.76
C PHE A 22 -8.61 -6.53 9.58
N MET A 23 -9.34 -6.95 8.55
CA MET A 23 -9.72 -6.11 7.41
C MET A 23 -11.23 -6.15 7.20
N GLN A 24 -11.84 -4.99 6.91
CA GLN A 24 -13.25 -4.94 6.55
C GLN A 24 -13.45 -4.60 5.08
N LEU A 25 -14.22 -5.45 4.39
CA LEU A 25 -14.56 -5.29 2.99
C LEU A 25 -16.08 -5.30 2.83
N ARG A 26 -16.62 -4.25 2.21
CA ARG A 26 -18.05 -4.18 1.90
C ARG A 26 -18.28 -4.77 0.52
N SER A 27 -18.69 -6.03 0.47
CA SER A 27 -19.14 -6.69 -0.76
C SER A 27 -20.65 -6.98 -0.72
N LYS A 28 -21.33 -6.78 -1.85
CA LYS A 28 -22.75 -7.14 -2.05
C LYS A 28 -22.95 -8.50 -2.72
N GLN A 29 -21.88 -9.15 -3.17
CA GLN A 29 -21.92 -10.43 -3.88
C GLN A 29 -20.75 -11.34 -3.47
N VAL A 30 -20.95 -12.65 -3.61
CA VAL A 30 -19.88 -13.63 -3.41
C VAL A 30 -18.89 -13.54 -4.56
N ARG A 31 -17.63 -13.25 -4.27
CA ARG A 31 -16.58 -13.14 -5.30
C ARG A 31 -15.21 -13.52 -4.75
N ASP A 32 -14.35 -13.96 -5.67
CA ASP A 32 -12.95 -14.23 -5.39
C ASP A 32 -12.08 -12.98 -5.59
N TYR A 33 -11.13 -12.79 -4.68
CA TYR A 33 -10.21 -11.66 -4.66
C TYR A 33 -8.77 -12.13 -4.46
N ASN A 34 -7.83 -11.40 -5.06
CA ASN A 34 -6.42 -11.52 -4.72
C ASN A 34 -6.13 -10.59 -3.54
N LEU A 35 -5.31 -11.05 -2.58
CA LEU A 35 -4.85 -10.22 -1.47
C LEU A 35 -3.43 -9.70 -1.73
N TYR A 36 -3.29 -8.38 -1.66
CA TYR A 36 -2.02 -7.68 -1.70
C TYR A 36 -1.82 -6.92 -0.40
N ALA A 37 -0.61 -6.86 0.12
CA ALA A 37 -0.26 -6.04 1.28
C ALA A 37 1.10 -5.37 1.10
N TRP A 38 1.31 -4.24 1.75
CA TRP A 38 2.62 -3.61 1.82
C TRP A 38 2.80 -2.93 3.17
N VAL A 39 4.06 -2.85 3.61
CA VAL A 39 4.42 -2.25 4.90
C VAL A 39 5.37 -1.08 4.65
N PRO A 40 5.06 0.14 5.12
CA PRO A 40 6.00 1.25 5.05
C PRO A 40 7.32 0.91 5.73
N GLY A 41 8.44 1.27 5.10
CA GLY A 41 9.78 0.98 5.61
C GLY A 41 10.34 -0.38 5.17
N PHE A 42 9.57 -1.17 4.41
CA PHE A 42 10.05 -2.42 3.82
C PHE A 42 9.94 -2.38 2.29
N ILE A 43 10.92 -2.99 1.62
CA ILE A 43 10.93 -3.09 0.16
C ILE A 43 10.02 -4.22 -0.29
N GLY A 44 9.27 -3.93 -1.35
CA GLY A 44 8.44 -4.88 -2.07
C GLY A 44 7.02 -4.98 -1.54
N ASP A 45 6.22 -5.73 -2.29
CA ASP A 45 4.81 -5.94 -2.04
C ASP A 45 4.55 -7.41 -1.78
N PHE A 46 3.72 -7.70 -0.79
CA PHE A 46 3.20 -9.03 -0.57
C PHE A 46 2.03 -9.27 -1.51
N ARG A 47 2.05 -10.41 -2.21
CA ARG A 47 0.90 -10.97 -2.91
C ARG A 47 0.62 -12.35 -2.36
N TRP A 48 -0.60 -12.58 -1.89
CA TRP A 48 -1.01 -13.92 -1.52
C TRP A 48 -1.26 -14.77 -2.76
N GLU A 49 -0.73 -15.99 -2.78
CA GLU A 49 -0.86 -16.91 -3.90
C GLU A 49 -2.27 -17.49 -4.02
N LYS A 50 -3.03 -17.52 -2.92
CA LYS A 50 -4.39 -18.04 -2.87
C LYS A 50 -5.42 -16.94 -3.12
N LEU A 51 -6.55 -17.35 -3.68
CA LEU A 51 -7.73 -16.51 -3.78
C LEU A 51 -8.52 -16.53 -2.47
N ILE A 52 -9.08 -15.37 -2.12
CA ILE A 52 -10.02 -15.22 -1.00
C ILE A 52 -11.43 -15.14 -1.57
N THR A 53 -12.28 -16.08 -1.18
CA THR A 53 -13.72 -16.01 -1.46
C THR A 53 -14.40 -15.16 -0.40
N VAL A 54 -14.86 -13.97 -0.76
CA VAL A 54 -15.57 -13.05 0.14
C VAL A 54 -17.06 -13.21 -0.06
N THR A 55 -17.81 -13.48 1.02
CA THR A 55 -19.28 -13.57 1.03
C THR A 55 -19.89 -12.36 1.75
N PRO A 56 -21.05 -11.84 1.29
CA PRO A 56 -21.72 -10.73 1.97
C PRO A 56 -22.11 -11.10 3.41
N GLY A 57 -21.70 -10.26 4.38
CA GLY A 57 -21.96 -10.49 5.80
C GLY A 57 -21.16 -11.64 6.42
N GLY A 58 -20.26 -12.27 5.66
CA GLY A 58 -19.38 -13.33 6.14
C GLY A 58 -18.08 -12.79 6.72
N SER A 59 -17.38 -13.66 7.47
CA SER A 59 -16.00 -13.46 7.90
C SER A 59 -15.15 -14.58 7.30
N THR A 60 -13.94 -14.25 6.86
CA THR A 60 -12.99 -15.20 6.30
C THR A 60 -11.65 -14.99 7.00
N ASP A 61 -11.16 -16.04 7.65
CA ASP A 61 -9.86 -16.03 8.29
C ASP A 61 -8.79 -16.49 7.29
N ALA A 62 -7.84 -15.61 6.99
CA ALA A 62 -6.68 -15.91 6.14
C ALA A 62 -5.53 -16.56 6.91
N GLY A 63 -5.62 -16.65 8.24
CA GLY A 63 -4.57 -17.08 9.14
C GLY A 63 -3.41 -16.07 9.20
N THR A 64 -2.30 -16.50 9.78
CA THR A 64 -1.08 -15.68 9.87
C THR A 64 -0.32 -15.70 8.54
N LEU A 65 -0.28 -14.56 7.86
CA LEU A 65 0.52 -14.38 6.64
C LEU A 65 1.87 -13.76 7.00
N THR A 66 2.96 -14.47 6.67
CA THR A 66 4.33 -13.98 6.91
C THR A 66 4.96 -13.54 5.61
N TYR A 67 5.28 -12.25 5.49
CA TYR A 67 6.07 -11.73 4.37
C TYR A 67 7.55 -11.72 4.74
N LYS A 68 8.38 -12.32 3.88
CA LYS A 68 9.83 -12.20 3.94
C LYS A 68 10.27 -11.31 2.78
N PRO A 69 10.76 -10.08 3.05
CA PRO A 69 11.28 -9.22 2.01
C PRO A 69 12.39 -9.95 1.23
N PRO A 70 12.41 -9.88 -0.11
CA PRO A 70 13.45 -10.50 -0.92
C PRO A 70 14.77 -9.75 -0.71
N ARG A 71 15.58 -10.20 0.25
CA ARG A 71 16.94 -9.71 0.47
C ARG A 71 17.87 -10.90 0.70
N ASP A 72 18.90 -10.99 -0.12
CA ASP A 72 19.96 -12.00 -0.01
C ASP A 72 21.12 -11.54 0.90
N GLY A 73 20.99 -10.37 1.54
CA GLY A 73 22.04 -9.80 2.38
C GLY A 73 21.65 -8.47 3.04
N PRO A 74 22.54 -7.90 3.87
CA PRO A 74 22.30 -6.63 4.55
C PRO A 74 22.23 -5.45 3.57
N THR A 75 21.38 -4.47 3.88
CA THR A 75 21.28 -3.22 3.11
C THR A 75 22.56 -2.40 3.24
N LEU A 76 23.25 -2.15 2.13
CA LEU A 76 24.47 -1.32 2.12
C LEU A 76 24.16 0.18 2.06
N TRP A 77 23.10 0.54 1.33
CA TRP A 77 22.63 1.91 1.19
C TRP A 77 21.13 1.91 0.87
N GLU A 78 20.45 2.99 1.26
CA GLU A 78 19.03 3.22 0.97
C GLU A 78 18.84 4.71 0.65
N ILE A 79 18.03 5.02 -0.36
CA ILE A 79 17.68 6.42 -0.71
C ILE A 79 16.21 6.63 -0.39
N GLY A 80 15.95 7.51 0.57
CA GLY A 80 14.60 7.77 1.08
C GLY A 80 14.07 6.63 1.96
N THR A 81 12.77 6.69 2.29
CA THR A 81 12.07 5.63 3.03
C THR A 81 11.15 4.89 2.05
N PRO A 82 11.10 3.56 2.03
CA PRO A 82 10.16 2.80 1.21
C PRO A 82 8.76 2.85 1.82
N ASN A 83 8.17 4.05 1.85
CA ASN A 83 6.83 4.34 2.34
C ASN A 83 5.88 4.81 1.23
N ARG A 84 6.31 4.67 -0.04
CA ARG A 84 5.63 5.15 -1.25
C ARG A 84 5.35 6.67 -1.26
N SER A 85 6.06 7.43 -0.43
CA SER A 85 6.01 8.89 -0.42
C SER A 85 7.21 9.47 -1.16
N ALA A 86 6.96 10.53 -1.93
CA ALA A 86 8.02 11.34 -2.53
C ALA A 86 8.59 12.39 -1.55
N ALA A 87 8.13 12.44 -0.30
CA ALA A 87 8.47 13.50 0.66
C ALA A 87 9.97 13.64 0.99
N SER A 88 10.76 12.58 0.79
CA SER A 88 12.22 12.62 1.00
C SER A 88 12.99 13.16 -0.22
N PHE A 89 12.31 13.43 -1.33
CA PHE A 89 12.94 13.87 -2.57
C PHE A 89 12.75 15.37 -2.78
N PHE A 90 13.84 16.03 -3.18
CA PHE A 90 13.80 17.43 -3.55
C PHE A 90 13.09 17.60 -4.90
N VAL A 91 12.04 18.42 -4.91
CA VAL A 91 11.35 18.85 -6.14
C VAL A 91 11.71 20.33 -6.37
N PRO A 92 12.49 20.67 -7.41
CA PRO A 92 12.87 22.06 -7.66
C PRO A 92 11.67 22.91 -8.08
N GLU A 93 11.77 24.21 -7.85
CA GLU A 93 10.79 25.15 -8.38
C GLU A 93 10.87 25.20 -9.92
N PRO A 94 9.72 25.17 -10.63
CA PRO A 94 9.72 25.29 -12.09
C PRO A 94 10.18 26.68 -12.52
N ASP A 95 10.95 26.75 -13.61
CA ASP A 95 11.32 28.02 -14.23
C ASP A 95 10.05 28.79 -14.65
N PRO A 96 9.86 30.04 -14.20
CA PRO A 96 8.70 30.86 -14.56
C PRO A 96 8.46 30.98 -16.07
N ASN A 97 9.52 30.93 -16.89
CA ASN A 97 9.43 31.05 -18.35
C ASN A 97 8.87 29.78 -19.03
N TYR A 98 8.91 28.64 -18.35
CA TYR A 98 8.51 27.34 -18.88
C TYR A 98 7.38 26.70 -18.08
N ILE A 99 6.70 27.47 -17.21
CA ILE A 99 5.61 26.94 -16.39
C ILE A 99 4.45 26.48 -17.27
N LYS A 100 4.10 25.19 -17.18
CA LYS A 100 2.92 24.67 -17.86
C LYS A 100 1.68 25.26 -17.19
N LYS A 101 0.76 25.83 -17.99
CA LYS A 101 -0.48 26.47 -17.51
C LYS A 101 -1.33 25.60 -16.57
N LEU A 102 -1.24 24.27 -16.69
CA LEU A 102 -1.92 23.30 -15.84
C LEU A 102 -1.47 23.34 -14.36
N TYR A 103 -0.30 23.88 -14.07
CA TYR A 103 0.28 23.94 -12.72
C TYR A 103 0.26 25.35 -12.11
N VAL A 104 -0.33 26.31 -12.81
CA VAL A 104 -0.56 27.65 -12.28
C VAL A 104 -1.74 27.53 -11.30
N ASN A 105 -1.46 27.59 -9.99
CA ASN A 105 -2.40 27.41 -8.86
C ASN A 105 -2.62 25.97 -8.38
N HIS A 106 -1.65 25.06 -8.52
CA HIS A 106 -1.80 23.71 -7.95
C HIS A 106 -1.90 23.78 -6.41
N PRO A 107 -2.94 23.20 -5.77
CA PRO A 107 -3.14 23.25 -4.31
C PRO A 107 -2.14 22.43 -3.48
N ASP A 108 -1.16 21.80 -4.13
CA ASP A 108 -0.15 20.96 -3.46
C ASP A 108 1.16 21.76 -3.21
N LYS A 109 1.09 23.09 -3.33
CA LYS A 109 2.09 24.06 -2.89
C LYS A 109 1.55 24.89 -1.74
#